data_AF-A0A6M8VW37-F1
#
_entry.id   AF-A0A6M8VW37-F1
#
_cell.length_a   1.000
_cell.length_b   1.000
_cell.length_c   1.000
_cell.angle_alpha   90.00
_cell.angle_beta   90.00
_cell.angle_gamma   90.00
#
_symmetry.space_group_name_H-M   'P 1'
#
loop_
_entity.id
_entity.type
_entity.pdbx_description
1 polymer ?
#
loop_
_entity_poly.entity_id
_entity_poly.type
_entity_poly.pdbx_seq_one_letter_code
_entity_poly.pdbx_strand_id
1 'polypeptide(L)'
;MQVSDLKHTNTHLASILGIDDPLDEIGIHLSSVQEPYPATPRNATVFASSGVDGVHYVLLHLPERRVEDAPVIEVSPMDADARHCVGDNLHEFLEIMCQRHEEFIHHTSPRSTPPGAEPHDALRVIAALRTHLNLAPRPDHEPRCKALTALHLPRMQLNPE
;
A
#
# COMPACT_ATOMS: atom_id res chain seq x y z
N MET A 1 -7.66 -1.43 11.70
CA MET A 1 -6.89 -2.59 11.16
C MET A 1 -5.41 -2.32 11.41
N GLN A 2 -4.66 -3.32 11.83
CA GLN A 2 -3.21 -3.24 12.08
C GLN A 2 -2.41 -4.08 11.08
N VAL A 3 -1.10 -3.91 11.02
CA VAL A 3 -0.21 -4.70 10.12
C VAL A 3 -0.28 -6.20 10.45
N SER A 4 -0.49 -6.56 11.72
CA SER A 4 -0.73 -7.96 12.10
C SER A 4 -1.98 -8.52 11.43
N ASP A 5 -3.07 -7.75 11.37
CA ASP A 5 -4.32 -8.18 10.73
C ASP A 5 -4.12 -8.34 9.22
N LEU A 6 -3.32 -7.47 8.62
CA LEU A 6 -2.94 -7.58 7.20
C LEU A 6 -2.13 -8.85 6.93
N LYS A 7 -1.17 -9.19 7.80
CA LYS A 7 -0.41 -10.45 7.71
C LYS A 7 -1.32 -11.68 7.83
N HIS A 8 -2.24 -11.69 8.80
CA HIS A 8 -3.20 -12.78 8.97
C HIS A 8 -4.13 -12.89 7.75
N THR A 9 -4.59 -11.76 7.21
CA THR A 9 -5.38 -11.73 5.98
C THR A 9 -4.60 -12.34 4.83
N ASN A 10 -3.33 -11.97 4.64
CA ASN A 10 -2.49 -12.51 3.57
C ASN A 10 -2.36 -14.04 3.67
N THR A 11 -2.05 -14.56 4.86
CA THR A 11 -1.98 -16.02 5.10
C THR A 11 -3.31 -16.72 4.87
N HIS A 12 -4.43 -16.10 5.29
CA HIS A 12 -5.75 -16.65 5.04
C HIS A 12 -6.07 -16.72 3.54
N LEU A 13 -5.81 -15.64 2.81
CA LEU A 13 -6.03 -15.57 1.37
C LEU A 13 -5.14 -16.55 0.60
N ALA A 14 -3.89 -16.73 1.03
CA ALA A 14 -2.97 -17.69 0.43
C ALA A 14 -3.56 -19.10 0.45
N SER A 15 -4.11 -19.49 1.61
CA SER A 15 -4.74 -20.80 1.81
C SER A 15 -6.00 -21.01 0.95
N ILE A 16 -6.84 -19.98 0.77
CA ILE A 16 -8.11 -20.15 0.03
C ILE A 16 -7.92 -20.02 -1.48
N LEU A 17 -6.95 -19.22 -1.93
CA LEU A 17 -6.70 -18.95 -3.35
C LEU A 17 -5.68 -19.93 -3.96
N GLY A 18 -4.85 -20.57 -3.13
CA GLY A 18 -3.73 -21.39 -3.60
C GLY A 18 -2.62 -20.55 -4.21
N ILE A 19 -2.42 -19.34 -3.68
CA ILE A 19 -1.39 -18.37 -4.11
C ILE A 19 -0.41 -18.23 -2.95
N ASP A 20 0.90 -18.25 -3.21
CA ASP A 20 1.92 -18.22 -2.15
C ASP A 20 1.92 -16.89 -1.37
N ASP A 21 1.89 -15.76 -2.08
CA ASP A 21 1.78 -14.42 -1.49
C ASP A 21 0.73 -13.57 -2.22
N PRO A 22 -0.54 -13.59 -1.78
CA PRO A 22 -1.61 -12.82 -2.40
C PRO A 22 -1.33 -11.31 -2.50
N LEU A 23 -0.72 -10.71 -1.48
CA LEU A 23 -0.45 -9.27 -1.50
C LEU A 23 0.65 -8.89 -2.49
N ASP A 24 1.57 -9.81 -2.79
CA ASP A 24 2.58 -9.65 -3.84
C ASP A 24 1.93 -9.48 -5.22
N GLU A 25 0.86 -10.24 -5.51
CA GLU A 25 0.12 -10.14 -6.77
C GLU A 25 -0.49 -8.75 -7.03
N ILE A 26 -0.66 -7.93 -5.99
CA ILE A 26 -1.12 -6.54 -6.10
C ILE A 26 -0.03 -5.50 -5.78
N GLY A 27 1.24 -5.93 -5.76
CA GLY A 27 2.42 -5.09 -5.57
C GLY A 27 2.66 -4.64 -4.13
N ILE A 28 2.21 -5.41 -3.14
CA ILE A 28 2.41 -5.10 -1.71
C ILE A 28 3.26 -6.22 -1.08
N HIS A 29 4.56 -5.97 -0.98
CA HIS A 29 5.47 -6.92 -0.35
C HIS A 29 5.63 -6.58 1.13
N LEU A 30 5.03 -7.38 2.03
CA LEU A 30 5.13 -7.14 3.47
C LEU A 30 6.56 -7.32 3.97
N SER A 31 7.11 -6.29 4.62
CA SER A 31 8.45 -6.34 5.24
C SER A 31 8.47 -5.53 6.52
N SER A 32 8.98 -6.15 7.60
CA SER A 32 9.22 -5.46 8.88
C SER A 32 10.69 -5.06 9.06
N VAL A 33 11.55 -5.31 8.08
CA VAL A 33 13.00 -5.18 8.22
C VAL A 33 13.53 -4.42 7.00
N GLN A 34 13.30 -3.12 6.97
CA GLN A 34 13.94 -2.25 6.01
C GLN A 34 14.52 -1.07 6.77
N GLU A 35 15.82 -0.83 6.60
CA GLU A 35 16.41 0.42 7.08
C GLU A 35 15.72 1.56 6.33
N PRO A 36 15.14 2.54 7.05
CA PRO A 36 14.46 3.65 6.42
C PRO A 36 15.46 4.45 5.58
N TYR A 37 15.09 4.72 4.33
CA TYR A 37 15.85 5.64 3.49
C TYR A 37 15.84 7.05 4.12
N PRO A 38 16.80 7.94 3.80
CA PRO A 38 16.82 9.30 4.34
C PRO A 38 15.52 10.09 4.12
N ALA A 39 14.79 9.79 3.03
CA ALA A 39 13.49 10.37 2.70
C ALA A 39 12.33 9.86 3.58
N THR A 40 12.50 8.76 4.31
CA THR A 40 11.47 8.19 5.19
C THR A 40 11.27 9.09 6.42
N PRO A 41 10.02 9.49 6.76
CA PRO A 41 9.76 10.27 7.96
C PRO A 41 10.20 9.54 9.24
N ARG A 42 10.86 10.25 10.16
CA ARG A 42 11.34 9.71 11.43
C ARG A 42 10.22 9.28 12.38
N ASN A 43 9.06 9.90 12.25
CA ASN A 43 7.84 9.50 12.97
C ASN A 43 7.02 8.48 12.18
N ALA A 44 7.64 7.57 11.44
CA ALA A 44 6.93 6.54 10.69
C ALA A 44 7.60 5.17 10.83
N THR A 45 6.85 4.11 10.53
CA THR A 45 7.36 2.73 10.52
C THR A 45 7.05 2.06 9.19
N VAL A 46 8.09 1.54 8.54
CA VAL A 46 7.98 0.75 7.32
C VAL A 46 7.26 -0.56 7.62
N PHE A 47 6.30 -0.93 6.77
CA PHE A 47 5.59 -2.21 6.89
C PHE A 47 5.51 -3.00 5.58
N ALA A 48 5.72 -2.35 4.44
CA ALA A 48 5.71 -2.98 3.13
C ALA A 48 6.56 -2.19 2.13
N SER A 49 6.92 -2.84 1.02
CA SER A 49 7.53 -2.21 -0.15
C SER A 49 6.71 -2.49 -1.40
N SER A 50 6.90 -1.69 -2.46
CA SER A 50 6.33 -1.99 -3.78
C SER A 50 7.22 -2.91 -4.64
N GLY A 51 8.41 -3.27 -4.14
CA GLY A 51 9.37 -4.11 -4.86
C GLY A 51 10.18 -3.37 -5.93
N VAL A 52 9.92 -2.08 -6.14
CA VAL A 52 10.52 -1.28 -7.24
C VAL A 52 11.22 -0.05 -6.67
N ASP A 53 12.47 0.18 -7.09
CA ASP A 53 13.24 1.42 -6.84
C ASP A 53 13.28 1.92 -5.39
N GLY A 54 13.22 0.98 -4.43
CA GLY A 54 13.21 1.29 -3.00
C GLY A 54 11.93 1.97 -2.50
N VAL A 55 10.89 2.07 -3.34
CA VAL A 55 9.58 2.61 -2.95
C VAL A 55 8.96 1.73 -1.87
N HIS A 56 8.52 2.37 -0.79
CA HIS A 56 8.01 1.66 0.38
C HIS A 56 6.85 2.38 1.07
N TYR A 57 6.11 1.62 1.85
CA TYR A 57 4.92 2.06 2.56
C TYR A 57 5.19 2.12 4.05
N VAL A 58 4.82 3.25 4.65
CA VAL A 58 5.01 3.50 6.08
C VAL A 58 3.72 3.91 6.76
N LEU A 59 3.58 3.56 8.03
CA LEU A 59 2.55 4.10 8.92
C LEU A 59 3.09 5.37 9.58
N LEU A 60 2.40 6.50 9.39
CA LEU A 60 2.74 7.77 10.02
C LEU A 60 2.20 7.84 11.45
N HIS A 61 3.10 7.94 12.43
CA HIS A 61 2.75 8.07 13.84
C HIS A 61 2.41 9.52 14.18
N LEU A 62 1.14 9.73 14.54
CA LEU A 62 0.61 11.02 14.98
C LEU A 62 0.19 10.89 16.46
N PRO A 63 0.62 11.78 17.37
CA PRO A 63 0.32 11.68 18.80
C PRO A 63 -1.18 11.61 19.13
N GLU A 64 -2.02 12.23 18.31
CA GLU A 64 -3.47 12.30 18.48
C GLU A 64 -4.24 11.12 17.87
N ARG A 65 -3.54 10.17 17.23
CA ARG A 65 -4.17 9.02 16.55
C ARG A 65 -3.67 7.69 17.11
N ARG A 66 -4.54 6.69 17.03
CA ARG A 66 -4.17 5.30 17.28
C ARG A 66 -3.42 4.73 16.08
N VAL A 67 -2.59 3.72 16.31
CA VAL A 67 -1.82 3.04 15.25
C VAL A 67 -2.75 2.43 14.18
N GLU A 68 -3.92 1.95 14.57
CA GLU A 68 -4.93 1.39 13.65
C GLU A 68 -5.58 2.44 12.72
N ASP A 69 -5.44 3.72 13.04
CA ASP A 69 -5.93 4.89 12.29
C ASP A 69 -4.76 5.72 11.73
N ALA A 70 -3.56 5.13 11.69
CA ALA A 70 -2.36 5.80 11.19
C ALA A 70 -2.41 5.92 9.66
N PRO A 71 -2.18 7.13 9.10
CA PRO A 71 -2.09 7.31 7.66
C PRO A 71 -0.98 6.45 7.05
N VAL A 72 -1.23 5.95 5.84
CA VAL A 72 -0.25 5.20 5.05
C VAL A 72 0.41 6.13 4.05
N ILE A 73 1.74 6.24 4.12
CA ILE A 73 2.54 7.07 3.23
C ILE A 73 3.36 6.16 2.31
N GLU A 74 3.24 6.38 1.01
CA GLU A 74 4.17 5.88 0.00
C GLU A 74 5.36 6.84 -0.05
N VAL A 75 6.56 6.29 0.08
CA VAL A 75 7.83 7.02 0.04
C VAL A 75 8.63 6.51 -1.14
N SER A 76 8.97 7.40 -2.08
CA SER A 76 9.90 7.11 -3.17
C SER A 76 11.27 7.71 -2.87
N PRO A 77 12.31 6.92 -2.56
CA PRO A 77 13.65 7.45 -2.29
C PRO A 77 14.28 8.17 -3.49
N MET A 78 13.86 7.80 -4.71
CA MET A 78 14.38 8.36 -5.96
C MET A 78 13.84 9.76 -6.25
N ASP A 79 12.78 10.16 -5.56
CA ASP A 79 12.18 11.49 -5.62
C ASP A 79 11.85 11.93 -4.19
N ALA A 80 12.77 12.68 -3.57
CA ALA A 80 12.66 13.07 -2.15
C ALA A 80 11.38 13.86 -1.82
N ASP A 81 10.73 14.45 -2.83
CA ASP A 81 9.45 15.15 -2.71
C ASP A 81 8.22 14.22 -2.93
N ALA A 82 8.43 13.01 -3.46
CA ALA A 82 7.39 12.00 -3.65
C ALA A 82 7.12 11.21 -2.35
N ARG A 83 6.56 11.93 -1.38
CA ARG A 83 5.88 11.37 -0.20
C ARG A 83 4.39 11.56 -0.37
N HIS A 84 3.69 10.51 -0.74
CA HIS A 84 2.27 10.55 -1.03
C HIS A 84 1.49 9.79 0.03
N CYS A 85 0.49 10.44 0.62
CA CYS A 85 -0.45 9.71 1.46
C CYS A 85 -1.39 8.89 0.56
N VAL A 86 -1.34 7.57 0.73
CA VAL A 86 -2.07 6.57 -0.06
C VAL A 86 -3.17 5.88 0.76
N GLY A 87 -3.59 6.48 1.87
CA GLY A 87 -4.72 6.07 2.69
C GLY A 87 -4.69 6.73 4.05
N ASP A 88 -5.83 7.12 4.62
CA ASP A 88 -5.88 7.70 5.98
C ASP A 88 -5.74 6.63 7.08
N ASN A 89 -5.81 5.35 6.69
CA ASN A 89 -5.53 4.16 7.49
C ASN A 89 -5.24 2.96 6.56
N LEU A 90 -4.89 1.81 7.14
CA LEU A 90 -4.60 0.58 6.37
C LEU A 90 -5.79 0.07 5.55
N HIS A 91 -7.03 0.30 6.00
CA HIS A 91 -8.23 -0.17 5.28
C HIS A 91 -8.43 0.64 4.00
N GLU A 92 -8.41 1.97 4.10
CA GLU A 92 -8.47 2.87 2.94
C GLU A 92 -7.28 2.66 1.99
N PHE A 93 -6.09 2.37 2.52
CA PHE A 93 -4.93 1.99 1.71
C PHE A 93 -5.21 0.77 0.82
N LEU A 94 -5.78 -0.30 1.37
CA LEU A 94 -6.13 -1.48 0.56
C LEU A 94 -7.23 -1.18 -0.46
N GLU A 95 -8.22 -0.35 -0.13
CA GLU A 95 -9.24 0.12 -1.10
C GLU A 95 -8.57 0.80 -2.30
N ILE A 96 -7.62 1.70 -2.04
CA ILE A 96 -6.88 2.45 -3.05
C ILE A 96 -5.96 1.53 -3.86
N MET A 97 -5.23 0.61 -3.22
CA MET A 97 -4.33 -0.31 -3.93
C MET A 97 -5.10 -1.27 -4.83
N CYS A 98 -6.23 -1.81 -4.36
CA CYS A 98 -7.13 -2.62 -5.19
C CYS A 98 -7.60 -1.84 -6.42
N GLN A 99 -8.03 -0.58 -6.23
CA GLN A 99 -8.47 0.26 -7.34
C GLN A 99 -7.35 0.53 -8.36
N ARG A 100 -6.17 0.97 -7.90
CA ARG A 100 -5.02 1.27 -8.76
C ARG A 100 -4.61 0.05 -9.58
N HIS A 101 -4.60 -1.13 -8.96
CA HIS A 101 -4.17 -2.35 -9.62
C HIS A 101 -5.20 -2.86 -10.65
N GLU A 102 -6.51 -2.75 -10.36
CA GLU A 102 -7.56 -3.01 -11.36
C GLU A 102 -7.42 -2.08 -12.56
N GLU A 103 -7.23 -0.78 -12.32
CA GLU A 103 -7.02 0.19 -13.39
C GLU A 103 -5.77 -0.14 -14.20
N PHE A 104 -4.66 -0.48 -13.54
CA PHE A 104 -3.45 -0.91 -14.22
C PHE A 104 -3.73 -2.09 -15.15
N ILE A 105 -4.35 -3.16 -14.66
CA ILE A 105 -4.70 -4.34 -15.46
C ILE A 105 -5.60 -3.96 -16.65
N HIS A 106 -6.57 -3.07 -16.47
CA HIS A 106 -7.47 -2.65 -17.53
C HIS A 106 -6.81 -1.74 -18.58
N HIS A 107 -5.80 -0.94 -18.19
CA HIS A 107 -5.12 0.00 -19.08
C HIS A 107 -3.85 -0.56 -19.73
N THR A 108 -3.17 -1.52 -19.10
CA THR A 108 -2.07 -2.24 -19.73
C THR A 108 -2.62 -3.32 -20.66
N SER A 109 -2.40 -3.13 -21.97
CA SER A 109 -2.57 -4.19 -22.96
C SER A 109 -1.81 -5.46 -22.51
N PRO A 110 -2.27 -6.70 -22.78
CA PRO A 110 -1.69 -7.96 -22.27
C PRO A 110 -0.26 -8.29 -22.75
N ARG A 111 0.49 -7.30 -23.26
CA ARG A 111 1.88 -7.43 -23.71
C ARG A 111 2.93 -7.05 -22.66
N SER A 112 2.51 -6.57 -21.49
CA SER A 112 3.42 -6.02 -20.47
C SER A 112 3.46 -6.82 -19.17
N THR A 113 2.69 -7.91 -19.04
CA THR A 113 2.71 -8.71 -17.83
C THR A 113 4.09 -9.35 -17.63
N PRO A 114 4.67 -9.28 -16.42
CA PRO A 114 5.86 -10.05 -16.11
C PRO A 114 5.59 -11.53 -16.38
N PRO A 115 6.55 -12.29 -16.93
CA PRO A 115 6.36 -13.72 -17.16
C PRO A 115 6.14 -14.44 -15.82
N GLY A 116 4.93 -14.95 -15.60
CA GLY A 116 4.53 -15.71 -14.41
C GLY A 116 3.34 -15.15 -13.63
N ALA A 117 3.05 -13.85 -13.75
CA ALA A 117 1.85 -13.26 -13.15
C ALA A 117 0.69 -13.38 -14.15
N GLU A 118 -0.11 -14.43 -14.00
CA GLU A 118 -1.37 -14.51 -14.74
C GLU A 118 -2.28 -13.36 -14.26
N PRO A 119 -2.75 -12.44 -15.13
CA PRO A 119 -3.65 -11.34 -14.74
C PRO A 119 -4.89 -11.79 -13.94
N HIS A 120 -5.21 -13.08 -14.03
CA HIS A 120 -6.26 -13.75 -13.30
C HIS A 120 -6.04 -13.76 -11.78
N ASP A 121 -4.80 -13.88 -11.30
CA ASP A 121 -4.54 -14.04 -9.87
C ASP A 121 -4.66 -12.73 -9.10
N ALA A 122 -4.11 -11.63 -9.62
CA ALA A 122 -4.32 -10.30 -9.06
C ALA A 122 -5.82 -9.94 -8.95
N LEU A 123 -6.63 -10.20 -9.98
CA LEU A 123 -8.07 -9.95 -9.92
C LEU A 123 -8.79 -10.85 -8.90
N ARG A 124 -8.37 -12.11 -8.76
CA ARG A 124 -8.90 -13.03 -7.74
C ARG A 124 -8.56 -12.55 -6.33
N VAL A 125 -7.32 -12.09 -6.12
CA VAL A 125 -6.88 -11.50 -4.86
C VAL A 125 -7.70 -10.26 -4.53
N ILE A 126 -7.87 -9.33 -5.47
CA ILE A 126 -8.64 -8.09 -5.26
C ILE A 126 -10.10 -8.42 -4.89
N ALA A 127 -10.73 -9.35 -5.60
CA ALA A 127 -12.09 -9.80 -5.27
C ALA A 127 -12.17 -10.43 -3.87
N ALA A 128 -11.19 -11.24 -3.49
CA ALA A 128 -11.13 -11.89 -2.19
C ALA A 128 -10.89 -10.87 -1.05
N LEU A 129 -9.97 -9.91 -1.22
CA LEU A 129 -9.72 -8.82 -0.28
C LEU A 129 -10.98 -7.98 -0.07
N ARG A 130 -11.64 -7.56 -1.16
CA ARG A 130 -12.90 -6.80 -1.09
C ARG A 130 -13.97 -7.52 -0.31
N THR A 131 -14.14 -8.81 -0.56
CA THR A 131 -15.13 -9.64 0.14
C THR A 131 -14.77 -9.83 1.62
N HIS A 132 -13.51 -10.19 1.90
CA HIS A 132 -13.07 -10.55 3.24
C HIS A 132 -13.00 -9.35 4.20
N LEU A 133 -12.53 -8.20 3.70
CA LEU A 133 -12.33 -6.99 4.50
C LEU A 133 -13.43 -5.93 4.29
N ASN A 134 -14.46 -6.26 3.50
CA ASN A 134 -15.53 -5.33 3.11
C ASN A 134 -14.97 -4.00 2.55
N LEU A 135 -14.03 -4.10 1.62
CA LEU A 135 -13.39 -2.94 0.97
C LEU A 135 -14.34 -2.38 -0.10
N ALA A 136 -14.57 -1.08 -0.09
CA ALA A 136 -15.31 -0.41 -1.14
C ALA A 136 -14.39 -0.01 -2.32
N PRO A 137 -14.89 -0.01 -3.57
CA PRO A 137 -14.19 0.64 -4.67
C PRO A 137 -13.94 2.13 -4.39
N ARG A 138 -12.81 2.66 -4.86
CA ARG A 138 -12.39 4.06 -4.65
C ARG A 138 -12.09 4.76 -5.98
N PRO A 139 -13.09 5.01 -6.84
CA PRO A 139 -12.86 5.68 -8.11
C PRO A 139 -12.30 7.11 -7.95
N ASP A 140 -12.47 7.73 -6.78
CA ASP A 140 -11.92 9.03 -6.41
C ASP A 140 -10.54 8.94 -5.73
N HIS A 141 -9.83 7.81 -5.82
CA HIS A 141 -8.58 7.60 -5.11
C HIS A 141 -7.50 8.64 -5.42
N GLU A 142 -7.38 9.13 -6.67
CA GLU A 142 -6.40 10.17 -7.02
C GLU A 142 -6.62 11.51 -6.28
N PRO A 143 -7.79 12.18 -6.41
CA PRO A 143 -8.04 13.42 -5.66
C PRO A 143 -8.01 13.19 -4.14
N ARG A 144 -8.42 12.00 -3.67
CA ARG A 144 -8.34 11.62 -2.26
C ARG A 144 -6.89 11.56 -1.77
N CYS A 145 -5.99 10.89 -2.49
CA CYS A 145 -4.56 10.82 -2.16
C CYS A 145 -3.92 12.22 -2.12
N LYS A 146 -4.26 13.10 -3.07
CA LYS A 146 -3.77 14.50 -3.09
C LYS A 146 -4.22 15.26 -1.85
N ALA A 147 -5.49 15.16 -1.49
CA ALA A 147 -6.04 15.82 -0.29
C ALA A 147 -5.39 15.29 1.00
N LEU A 148 -5.23 13.96 1.11
CA LEU A 148 -4.57 13.34 2.25
C LEU A 148 -3.09 13.73 2.34
N THR A 149 -2.40 13.81 1.21
CA THR A 149 -1.00 14.25 1.15
C THR A 149 -0.88 15.67 1.66
N ALA A 150 -1.70 16.60 1.16
CA ALA A 150 -1.70 17.99 1.62
C ALA A 150 -1.98 18.11 3.13
N LEU A 151 -2.85 17.25 3.68
CA LEU A 151 -3.17 17.21 5.10
C LEU A 151 -2.00 16.74 5.97
N HIS A 152 -1.30 15.68 5.55
CA HIS A 152 -0.33 14.97 6.39
C HIS A 152 1.13 15.33 6.12
N LEU A 153 1.47 15.85 4.93
CA LEU A 153 2.83 16.25 4.58
C LEU A 153 3.48 17.21 5.61
N PRO A 154 2.79 18.25 6.13
CA PRO A 154 3.35 19.13 7.17
C PRO A 154 3.61 18.45 8.52
N ARG A 155 3.09 17.24 8.73
CA ARG A 155 3.20 16.48 9.98
C ARG A 155 4.31 15.43 9.95
N MET A 156 4.98 15.27 8.80
CA MET A 156 6.09 14.35 8.63
C MET A 156 7.38 14.94 9.22
N GLN A 157 8.04 14.19 10.10
CA GLN A 157 9.30 14.60 10.71
C GLN A 157 10.48 14.11 9.86
N LEU A 158 10.90 14.92 8.89
CA LEU A 158 12.01 14.55 8.01
C LEU A 158 13.37 14.68 8.71
N ASN A 159 14.37 14.01 8.15
CA ASN A 159 15.76 14.28 8.49
C ASN A 159 16.12 15.70 8.00
N PRO A 160 16.87 16.48 8.80
CA PRO A 160 17.48 17.70 8.27
C PRO A 160 18.47 17.31 7.15
N GLU A 161 18.43 18.08 6.05
CA GLU A 161 19.42 17.99 4.96
C GLU A 161 20.84 18.31 5.44
#